data_AF-A0A965X385-F1
#
_entry.id   AF-A0A965X385-F1
#
_cell.length_a   1.000
_cell.length_b   1.000
_cell.length_c   1.000
_cell.angle_alpha   90.00
_cell.angle_beta   90.00
_cell.angle_gamma   90.00
#
_symmetry.space_group_name_H-M   'P 1'
#
loop_
_entity.id
_entity.type
_entity.pdbx_description
1 polymer ?
#
loop_
_entity_poly.entity_id
_entity_poly.type
_entity_poly.pdbx_seq_one_letter_code
_entity_poly.pdbx_strand_id
1 'polypeptide(L)' 'MEQRIQELMLKGYCCSQIIMILGLEKLDKENPDLVKSMAGLCKGMWLGKTCGTLSAA' A
#
# COMPACT_ATOMS: atom_id res chain seq x y z
N MET A 1 16.81 2.41 1.95
CA MET A 1 15.35 2.15 1.89
C MET A 1 14.83 2.32 3.30
N GLU A 2 13.75 3.08 3.54
CA GLU A 2 13.21 3.27 4.90
C GLU A 2 12.87 1.91 5.53
N GLN A 3 13.28 1.68 6.78
CA GLN A 3 13.10 0.42 7.49
C GLN A 3 11.63 -0.02 7.51
N ARG A 4 10.70 0.93 7.69
CA ARG A 4 9.26 0.64 7.74
C ARG A 4 8.71 0.05 6.45
N ILE A 5 9.14 0.57 5.30
CA ILE A 5 8.72 0.05 3.99
C ILE A 5 9.21 -1.39 3.83
N GLN A 6 10.46 -1.68 4.22
CA GLN A 6 11.04 -3.03 4.14
C GLN A 6 10.27 -4.02 5.02
N GLU A 7 9.94 -3.64 6.25
CA GLU A 7 9.14 -4.47 7.16
C GLU A 7 7.78 -4.84 6.55
N LEU A 8 7.09 -3.86 5.96
CA LEU A 8 5.78 -4.08 5.36
C LEU A 8 5.88 -4.94 4.09
N MET A 9 6.93 -4.76 3.29
CA MET A 9 7.21 -5.64 2.15
C MET A 9 7.45 -7.09 2.60
N LEU A 10 8.22 -7.31 3.67
CA LEU A 10 8.48 -8.65 4.22
C LEU A 10 7.20 -9.30 4.79
N LYS A 11 6.23 -8.51 5.24
CA LYS A 11 4.90 -8.97 5.63
C LYS A 11 3.99 -9.31 4.44
N GLY A 12 4.45 -9.10 3.20
CA GLY A 12 3.71 -9.45 1.98
C GLY A 12 2.78 -8.35 1.45
N TYR A 13 2.85 -7.14 1.99
CA TYR A 13 2.05 -6.02 1.47
C TYR A 13 2.56 -5.56 0.10
N CYS A 14 1.63 -5.24 -0.81
CA CYS A 14 1.97 -4.60 -2.08
C CYS A 14 2.20 -3.09 -1.91
N CYS A 15 2.88 -2.47 -2.89
CA CYS A 15 3.21 -1.03 -2.87
C CYS A 15 2.02 -0.10 -2.60
N SER A 16 0.85 -0.37 -3.19
CA SER A 16 -0.39 0.38 -2.94
C SER A 16 -0.86 0.30 -1.49
N GLN A 17 -0.73 -0.88 -0.87
CA GLN A 17 -1.10 -1.10 0.52
C GLN A 17 -0.11 -0.42 1.46
N ILE A 18 1.19 -0.44 1.13
CA ILE A 18 2.24 0.20 1.92
C ILE A 18 2.01 1.72 2.01
N ILE A 19 1.72 2.39 0.89
CA ILE A 19 1.43 3.83 0.90
C ILE A 19 0.20 4.14 1.75
N MET A 20 -0.85 3.32 1.65
CA MET A 20 -2.04 3.50 2.47
C MET A 20 -1.76 3.33 3.96
N ILE A 21 -0.96 2.32 4.34
CA ILE A 21 -0.54 2.12 5.74
C ILE A 21 0.24 3.33 6.25
N LEU A 22 1.26 3.79 5.51
CA LEU A 22 2.08 4.95 5.91
C LEU A 22 1.25 6.23 6.04
N GLY A 23 0.29 6.43 5.13
CA GLY A 23 -0.64 7.58 5.18
C GLY A 23 -1.56 7.52 6.40
N LEU A 24 -2.11 6.34 6.71
CA LEU A 24 -2.95 6.12 7.88
C LEU A 24 -2.17 6.30 9.19
N GLU A 25 -0.96 5.76 9.28
CA GLU A 25 -0.06 5.93 10.42
C GLU A 25 0.24 7.41 10.69
N LYS A 26 0.51 8.19 9.64
CA LYS A 26 0.75 9.64 9.78
C LYS A 26 -0.48 10.42 10.27
N LEU A 27 -1.67 9.86 10.12
CA LEU A 27 -2.94 10.44 10.55
C LEU A 27 -3.43 9.88 11.89
N ASP A 28 -2.64 9.04 12.58
CA ASP A 28 -3.06 8.26 13.76
C ASP A 28 -4.40 7.52 13.51
N LYS A 29 -4.53 6.90 12.33
CA LYS A 29 -5.72 6.14 11.92
C LYS A 29 -5.36 4.71 11.61
N GLU A 30 -6.34 3.83 11.80
CA GLU A 30 -6.29 2.44 11.34
C GLU A 30 -7.55 2.14 10.52
N ASN A 31 -7.37 1.49 9.38
CA ASN A 31 -8.48 0.99 8.56
C ASN A 31 -8.03 -0.26 7.78
N PRO A 32 -8.09 -1.46 8.41
CA PRO A 32 -7.59 -2.69 7.81
C PRO A 32 -8.35 -3.07 6.53
N ASP A 33 -9.64 -2.78 6.44
CA ASP A 33 -10.45 -3.05 5.25
C ASP A 33 -10.03 -2.18 4.07
N LEU A 34 -9.74 -0.90 4.31
CA LEU A 34 -9.20 0.00 3.30
C LEU A 34 -7.84 -0.51 2.80
N VAL A 35 -6.92 -0.86 3.70
CA VAL A 35 -5.60 -1.42 3.34
C VAL A 35 -5.75 -2.72 2.53
N LYS A 36 -6.70 -3.59 2.88
CA LYS A 36 -6.98 -4.82 2.14
C LYS A 36 -7.51 -4.52 0.73
N SER A 37 -8.40 -3.54 0.58
CA SER A 37 -8.95 -3.15 -0.72
C SER A 37 -7.89 -2.63 -1.69
N MET A 38 -6.81 -2.00 -1.17
CA MET A 38 -5.70 -1.49 -1.99
C MET A 38 -4.91 -2.59 -2.72
N ALA A 39 -5.05 -3.87 -2.35
CA ALA A 39 -4.45 -4.99 -3.07
C ALA A 39 -4.91 -5.07 -4.53
N GLY A 40 -6.12 -4.58 -4.85
CA GLY A 40 -6.63 -4.49 -6.22
C GLY A 40 -5.78 -3.60 -7.13
N LEU A 41 -5.06 -2.61 -6.58
CA LEU A 41 -4.21 -1.69 -7.33
C LEU A 41 -2.79 -2.23 -7.55
N CYS A 42 -2.44 -3.36 -6.93
CA CYS A 42 -1.12 -3.96 -7.02
C CYS A 42 -0.72 -4.26 -8.47
N LYS A 43 0.58 -4.14 -8.78
CA LYS A 43 1.15 -4.42 -10.13
C LYS A 43 0.40 -3.70 -11.28
N GLY A 44 -0.13 -2.52 -11.00
CA GLY A 44 -0.93 -1.75 -11.95
C GLY A 44 -2.25 -2.42 -12.29
N MET A 45 -3.10 -2.58 -11.27
CA MET A 45 -4.39 -3.28 -11.37
C MET A 45 -4.27 -4.73 -11.86
N TRP A 46 -3.15 -5.39 -11.56
CA TRP A 46 -2.80 -6.72 -12.05
C TRP A 46 -2.69 -6.85 -13.59
N LEU A 47 -2.71 -5.71 -14.29
CA LEU A 47 -2.71 -5.61 -15.74
C LEU A 47 -1.54 -4.76 -16.27
N GLY A 48 -0.59 -4.37 -15.40
CA GLY A 48 0.55 -3.53 -15.77
C GLY A 48 0.14 -2.12 -16.21
N LYS A 49 -1.00 -1.62 -15.72
CA LYS A 49 -1.51 -0.28 -16.02
C LYS A 49 -0.93 0.76 -15.05
N THR A 50 -1.72 1.74 -14.64
CA THR A 50 -1.31 2.83 -13.75
C THR A 50 -0.64 2.32 -12.48
N CYS A 51 0.45 2.97 -12.05
CA CYS A 51 1.22 2.59 -10.86
C CYS A 51 0.34 2.53 -9.60
N GLY A 52 0.40 1.41 -8.87
CA GLY A 52 -0.40 1.21 -7.65
C GLY A 52 -0.10 2.20 -6.52
N THR A 53 1.15 2.66 -6.41
CA THR A 53 1.55 3.72 -5.48
C THR A 53 0.86 5.04 -5.82
N LEU A 54 0.81 5.40 -7.10
CA LEU A 54 0.20 6.65 -7.57
C LEU A 54 -1.33 6.60 -7.43
N SER A 55 -1.95 5.46 -7.71
CA SER A 55 -3.41 5.31 -7.60
C SER A 55 -3.93 5.17 -6.18
N ALA A 56 -3.06 4.89 -5.20
CA ALA A 56 -3.43 4.74 -3.79
C ALA A 56 -3.23 6.00 -2.93
N ALA A 57 -2.54 7.01 -3.47
CA ALA A 57 -2.31 8.31 -2.83
C ALA A 57 -3.50 9.26 -3.05
#